data_AF-A0A537ZXX1-F1
#
_entry.id   AF-A0A537ZXX1-F1
#
_cell.length_a   1.000
_cell.length_b   1.000
_cell.length_c   1.000
_cell.angle_alpha   90.00
_cell.angle_beta   90.00
_cell.angle_gamma   90.00
#
_symmetry.space_group_name_H-M   'P 1'
#
loop_
_entity.id
_entity.type
_entity.pdbx_description
1 polymer ?
#
loop_
_entity_poly.entity_id
_entity_poly.type
_entity_poly.pdbx_seq_one_letter_code
_entity_poly.pdbx_strand_id
1 'polypeptide(L)'
;MSMATQAQRRAARKNVKKAQTGARRKRTITNLSSRTRSALGREGAKARARKRGTSGETGTGAGAMTVTELRREAARLGIEGRSKMGKAQLIRAVGQKRRRR
;
A
#
# COMPACT_ATOMS: atom_id res chain seq x y z
N MET A 1 13.10 -28.79 3.27
CA MET A 1 13.75 -27.45 3.24
C MET A 1 14.54 -27.28 4.54
N SER A 2 15.85 -26.99 4.46
CA SER A 2 16.67 -26.79 5.66
C SER A 2 16.34 -25.44 6.30
N MET A 3 15.82 -25.48 7.53
CA MET A 3 15.53 -24.27 8.29
C MET A 3 16.84 -23.65 8.76
N ALA A 4 17.01 -22.35 8.53
CA ALA A 4 18.17 -21.61 9.01
C ALA A 4 18.35 -21.83 10.52
N THR A 5 19.57 -22.19 10.92
CA THR A 5 19.89 -22.49 12.31
C THR A 5 19.62 -21.26 13.18
N GLN A 6 19.41 -21.46 14.48
CA GLN A 6 19.16 -20.36 15.40
C GLN A 6 20.32 -19.35 15.41
N ALA A 7 21.56 -19.84 15.28
CA ALA A 7 22.76 -19.01 15.15
C ALA A 7 22.71 -18.12 13.91
N GLN A 8 22.34 -18.68 12.74
CA GLN A 8 22.18 -17.92 11.50
C GLN A 8 21.09 -16.85 11.61
N ARG A 9 19.92 -17.19 12.18
CA ARG A 9 18.84 -16.22 12.42
C ARG A 9 19.27 -15.10 13.38
N ARG A 10 20.05 -15.42 14.43
CA ARG A 10 20.59 -14.42 15.37
C ARG A 10 21.60 -13.49 14.69
N ALA A 11 22.50 -14.02 13.88
CA ALA A 11 23.48 -13.24 13.13
C ALA A 11 22.78 -12.29 12.13
N ALA A 12 21.80 -12.78 11.38
CA ALA A 12 21.01 -11.96 10.45
C ALA A 12 20.32 -10.79 11.17
N ARG A 13 19.69 -11.04 12.32
CA ARG A 13 19.06 -9.98 13.14
C ARG A 13 20.08 -8.94 13.61
N LYS A 14 21.28 -9.36 14.04
CA LYS A 14 22.36 -8.44 14.44
C LYS A 14 22.84 -7.59 13.26
N ASN A 15 22.99 -8.18 12.08
CA ASN A 15 23.43 -7.47 10.87
C ASN A 15 22.40 -6.42 10.43
N VAL A 16 21.11 -6.76 10.45
CA VAL A 16 20.03 -5.81 10.17
C VAL A 16 20.07 -4.63 11.14
N LYS A 17 20.25 -4.89 12.45
CA LYS A 17 20.37 -3.83 13.46
C LYS A 17 21.57 -2.91 13.19
N LYS A 18 22.74 -3.48 12.88
CA LYS A 18 23.94 -2.69 12.52
C LYS A 18 23.69 -1.80 11.30
N ALA A 19 23.07 -2.33 10.25
CA ALA A 19 22.71 -1.58 9.05
C ALA A 19 21.72 -0.45 9.35
N GLN A 20 20.70 -0.72 10.18
CA GLN A 20 19.73 0.30 10.62
C GLN A 20 20.42 1.43 11.39
N THR A 21 21.34 1.12 12.31
CA THR A 21 22.11 2.14 13.04
C THR A 21 22.96 2.98 12.09
N GLY A 22 23.67 2.34 11.15
CA GLY A 22 24.45 3.04 10.13
C GLY A 22 23.60 4.00 9.30
N ALA A 23 22.45 3.53 8.79
CA ALA A 23 21.52 4.34 8.03
C ALA A 23 20.97 5.53 8.83
N ARG A 24 20.61 5.31 10.11
CA ARG A 24 20.14 6.38 11.02
C ARG A 24 21.21 7.45 11.24
N ARG A 25 22.47 7.05 11.41
CA ARG A 25 23.59 7.99 11.59
C ARG A 25 23.87 8.79 10.33
N LYS A 26 23.87 8.14 9.16
CA LYS A 26 24.23 8.78 7.88
C LYS A 26 23.12 9.64 7.29
N ARG A 27 21.85 9.38 7.63
CA ARG A 27 20.67 10.15 7.17
C ARG A 27 20.69 10.44 5.66
N THR A 28 21.11 9.48 4.84
CA THR A 28 21.42 9.73 3.42
C THR A 28 20.25 10.32 2.63
N ILE A 29 19.02 9.93 2.97
CA ILE A 29 17.79 10.45 2.33
C ILE A 29 17.62 11.97 2.57
N THR A 30 18.05 12.50 3.73
CA THR A 30 17.92 13.94 4.00
C THR A 30 18.89 14.79 3.20
N ASN A 31 19.98 14.19 2.72
CA ASN A 31 21.01 14.89 1.93
C ASN A 31 20.71 14.84 0.42
N LEU A 32 19.65 14.14 0.00
CA LEU A 32 19.17 14.15 -1.38
C LEU A 32 18.43 15.45 -1.69
N SER A 33 18.38 15.80 -2.99
CA SER A 33 17.60 16.93 -3.49
C SER A 33 16.11 16.82 -3.12
N SER A 34 15.44 17.97 -3.02
CA SER A 34 14.02 18.06 -2.67
C SER A 34 13.13 17.21 -3.60
N ARG A 35 13.43 17.24 -4.91
CA ARG A 35 12.74 16.44 -5.93
C ARG A 35 12.88 14.94 -5.68
N THR A 36 14.09 14.46 -5.43
CA THR A 36 14.36 13.03 -5.19
C THR A 36 13.75 12.55 -3.88
N ARG A 37 13.85 13.34 -2.81
CA ARG A 37 13.22 13.03 -1.52
C ARG A 37 11.70 12.90 -1.65
N SER A 38 11.07 13.81 -2.40
CA SER A 38 9.63 13.80 -2.65
C SER A 38 9.17 12.58 -3.47
N ALA A 39 9.94 12.22 -4.49
CA ALA A 39 9.67 11.03 -5.30
C ALA A 39 9.73 9.74 -4.46
N LEU A 40 10.79 9.59 -3.65
CA LEU A 40 10.94 8.45 -2.73
C LEU A 40 9.82 8.39 -1.69
N GLY A 41 9.36 9.54 -1.18
CA GLY A 41 8.23 9.63 -0.26
C GLY A 41 6.93 9.08 -0.86
N ARG A 42 6.62 9.44 -2.12
CA ARG A 42 5.43 8.94 -2.84
C ARG A 42 5.50 7.43 -3.05
N GLU A 43 6.65 6.91 -3.48
CA GLU A 43 6.81 5.47 -3.67
C GLU A 43 6.74 4.69 -2.35
N GLY A 44 7.31 5.24 -1.27
CA GLY A 44 7.15 4.68 0.08
C GLY A 44 5.69 4.64 0.55
N ALA A 45 4.91 5.69 0.25
CA ALA A 45 3.48 5.73 0.56
C ALA A 45 2.69 4.68 -0.24
N LYS A 46 2.96 4.54 -1.54
CA LYS A 46 2.35 3.48 -2.38
C LYS A 46 2.69 2.09 -1.87
N ALA A 47 3.95 1.82 -1.53
CA ALA A 47 4.36 0.53 -0.98
C ALA A 47 3.64 0.20 0.34
N ARG A 48 3.47 1.19 1.22
CA ARG A 48 2.70 1.05 2.46
C ARG A 48 1.21 0.77 2.19
N ALA A 49 0.61 1.46 1.21
CA ALA A 49 -0.78 1.23 0.81
C ALA A 49 -1.00 -0.19 0.25
N ARG A 50 -0.05 -0.69 -0.57
CA ARG A 50 -0.07 -2.08 -1.06
C ARG A 50 -0.01 -3.08 0.10
N LYS A 51 0.93 -2.90 1.05
CA LYS A 51 1.05 -3.78 2.23
C LYS A 51 -0.23 -3.82 3.08
N ARG A 52 -0.94 -2.69 3.19
CA ARG A 52 -2.17 -2.58 3.98
C ARG A 52 -3.43 -3.06 3.22
N GLY A 53 -3.31 -3.52 1.98
CA GLY A 53 -4.47 -3.85 1.13
C GLY A 53 -5.31 -2.63 0.76
N THR A 54 -4.81 -1.42 1.02
CA THR A 54 -5.49 -0.15 0.82
C THR A 54 -5.01 0.55 -0.44
N SER A 55 -4.53 -0.16 -1.47
CA SER A 55 -4.08 0.44 -2.74
C SER A 55 -5.22 1.18 -3.45
N GLY A 56 -5.46 2.41 -3.01
CA GLY A 56 -6.09 3.51 -3.72
C GLY A 56 -5.02 4.59 -3.69
N GLU A 57 -4.47 4.89 -4.85
CA GLU A 57 -3.73 6.14 -5.02
C GLU A 57 -4.68 7.29 -4.68
N THR A 58 -4.10 8.40 -4.22
CA THR A 58 -4.66 9.75 -4.37
C THR A 58 -5.68 9.81 -5.52
N GLY A 59 -6.97 9.86 -5.17
CA GLY A 59 -8.07 9.87 -6.13
C GLY A 59 -9.34 10.34 -5.46
N THR A 60 -10.18 11.06 -6.20
CA THR A 60 -11.51 11.51 -5.76
C THR A 60 -12.58 10.46 -6.08
N GLY A 61 -13.66 10.45 -5.30
CA GLY A 61 -14.78 9.53 -5.52
C GLY A 61 -14.46 8.07 -5.14
N ALA A 62 -14.87 7.11 -5.97
CA ALA A 62 -14.75 5.68 -5.66
C ALA A 62 -13.29 5.22 -5.52
N GLY A 63 -12.33 5.88 -6.17
CA GLY A 63 -10.90 5.52 -6.14
C GLY A 63 -10.24 5.71 -4.76
N ALA A 64 -10.79 6.62 -3.94
CA ALA A 64 -10.33 6.87 -2.57
C ALA A 64 -10.79 5.80 -1.57
N MET A 65 -11.83 5.03 -1.93
CA MET A 65 -12.50 4.13 -1.01
C MET A 65 -11.71 2.85 -0.79
N THR A 66 -11.77 2.33 0.44
CA THR A 66 -11.30 1.00 0.81
C THR A 66 -12.17 -0.09 0.16
N VAL A 67 -11.69 -1.33 0.09
CA VAL A 67 -12.46 -2.47 -0.46
C VAL A 67 -13.80 -2.63 0.23
N THR A 68 -13.84 -2.44 1.55
CA THR A 68 -15.04 -2.58 2.37
C THR A 68 -16.06 -1.49 2.05
N GLU A 69 -15.62 -0.23 1.98
CA GLU A 69 -16.47 0.90 1.61
C GLU A 69 -17.02 0.75 0.19
N LEU A 70 -16.16 0.30 -0.72
CA LEU A 70 -16.53 -0.01 -2.10
C LEU A 70 -17.58 -1.12 -2.21
N ARG A 71 -17.51 -2.16 -1.37
CA ARG A 71 -18.54 -3.22 -1.32
C ARG A 71 -19.87 -2.74 -0.76
N ARG A 72 -19.85 -1.90 0.28
CA ARG A 72 -21.06 -1.30 0.87
C ARG A 72 -21.74 -0.36 -0.12
N GLU A 73 -20.95 0.48 -0.76
CA GLU A 73 -21.43 1.38 -1.79
C GLU A 73 -21.95 0.63 -3.01
N ALA A 74 -21.26 -0.44 -3.43
CA ALA A 74 -21.75 -1.32 -4.48
C ALA A 74 -23.07 -2.01 -4.12
N ALA A 75 -23.26 -2.41 -2.87
CA ALA A 75 -24.54 -2.95 -2.40
C ALA A 75 -25.65 -1.89 -2.43
N ARG A 76 -25.39 -0.67 -1.97
CA ARG A 76 -26.33 0.47 -2.02
C ARG A 76 -26.74 0.81 -3.46
N LEU A 77 -25.81 0.63 -4.40
CA LEU A 77 -26.00 0.89 -5.82
C LEU A 77 -26.58 -0.31 -6.60
N GLY A 78 -26.88 -1.42 -5.92
CA GLY A 78 -27.45 -2.62 -6.55
C GLY A 78 -26.51 -3.31 -7.53
N ILE A 79 -25.19 -3.27 -7.29
CA ILE A 79 -24.19 -3.92 -8.14
C ILE A 79 -24.10 -5.39 -7.75
N GLU A 80 -24.59 -6.26 -8.64
CA GLU A 80 -24.51 -7.71 -8.46
C GLU A 80 -23.08 -8.23 -8.54
N GLY A 81 -22.81 -9.37 -7.91
CA GLY A 81 -21.46 -9.95 -7.86
C GLY A 81 -20.45 -9.18 -6.99
N ARG A 82 -20.84 -8.10 -6.28
CA ARG A 82 -19.94 -7.25 -5.46
C ARG A 82 -19.04 -8.01 -4.47
N SER A 83 -19.51 -9.12 -3.91
CA SER A 83 -18.75 -9.92 -2.93
C SER A 83 -17.57 -10.67 -3.57
N LYS A 84 -17.67 -10.98 -4.87
CA LYS A 84 -16.61 -11.62 -5.67
C LYS A 84 -15.65 -10.61 -6.30
N MET A 85 -15.97 -9.31 -6.25
CA MET A 85 -15.15 -8.26 -6.84
C MET A 85 -13.98 -7.85 -5.93
N GLY A 86 -12.81 -7.66 -6.55
CA GLY A 86 -11.64 -7.04 -5.95
C GLY A 86 -11.72 -5.51 -5.96
N LYS A 87 -10.79 -4.83 -5.27
CA LYS A 87 -10.79 -3.37 -5.08
C LYS A 87 -11.01 -2.58 -6.38
N ALA A 88 -10.22 -2.86 -7.40
CA ALA A 88 -10.27 -2.13 -8.68
C ALA A 88 -11.60 -2.34 -9.43
N GLN A 89 -12.15 -3.56 -9.39
CA GLN A 89 -13.45 -3.88 -10.00
C GLN A 89 -14.57 -3.11 -9.29
N LEU A 90 -14.52 -3.03 -7.97
CA LEU A 90 -15.49 -2.26 -7.21
C LEU A 90 -15.36 -0.75 -7.48
N ILE A 91 -14.15 -0.19 -7.57
CA ILE A 91 -13.93 1.24 -7.93
C ILE A 91 -14.62 1.55 -9.26
N ARG A 92 -14.42 0.70 -10.26
CA ARG A 92 -14.98 0.88 -11.61
C ARG A 92 -16.51 0.75 -11.60
N ALA A 93 -17.04 -0.29 -10.98
CA ALA A 93 -18.48 -0.54 -10.95
C ALA A 93 -19.24 0.57 -10.20
N VAL A 94 -18.73 0.98 -9.04
CA VAL A 94 -19.28 2.10 -8.26
C VAL A 94 -19.18 3.42 -9.06
N GLY A 95 -18.03 3.68 -9.69
CA GLY A 95 -17.83 4.87 -10.50
C GLY A 95 -18.77 4.97 -11.70
N GLN A 96 -19.00 3.87 -12.43
CA GLN A 96 -19.90 3.82 -13.58
C GLN A 96 -21.37 4.01 -13.16
N LYS A 97 -21.80 3.32 -12.09
CA LYS A 97 -23.19 3.42 -11.63
C LYS A 97 -23.52 4.82 -11.09
N ARG A 98 -22.57 5.50 -10.44
CA ARG A 98 -22.72 6.89 -9.98
C ARG A 98 -22.86 7.92 -11.11
N ARG A 99 -22.25 7.67 -12.28
CA ARG A 99 -22.35 8.56 -13.46
C ARG A 99 -23.63 8.37 -14.27
N ARG A 100 -24.31 7.24 -14.09
CA ARG A 100 -25.57 6.89 -14.78
C ARG A 100 -26.83 7.24 -13.97
N ARG A 101 -26.64 7.71 -12.74
CA ARG A 101 -27.67 8.27 -11.87
C ARG A 101 -27.70 9.78 -12.08
#